data_AF-A0A8H6IEM2-F1
#
_entry.id   AF-A0A8H6IEM2-F1
#
_cell.length_a   1.000
_cell.length_b   1.000
_cell.length_c   1.000
_cell.angle_alpha   90.00
_cell.angle_beta   90.00
_cell.angle_gamma   90.00
#
_symmetry.space_group_name_H-M   'P 1'
#
loop_
_entity.id
_entity.type
_entity.pdbx_description
1 polymer ?
#
loop_
_entity_poly.entity_id
_entity_poly.type
_entity_poly.pdbx_seq_one_letter_code
_entity_poly.pdbx_strand_id
1 'polypeptide(L)'
;MATSNTLIHLLDTNTVPSNVEAASIEQSIAKYDVEIAKLRSQLDTLVEERRRHHAVLSPLRRMPLELLGEIFTMVLPYILDYSGRQDVINLGLVCKRWRDATIYTHRLW
;
A
#
# COMPACT_ATOMS: atom_id res chain seq x y z
N MET A 1 31.94 -8.27 -14.34
CA MET A 1 32.00 -8.64 -12.91
C MET A 1 33.46 -8.70 -12.46
N ALA A 2 34.15 -7.55 -12.35
CA ALA A 2 35.59 -7.54 -12.09
C ALA A 2 36.10 -6.36 -11.24
N THR A 3 35.22 -5.60 -10.58
CA THR A 3 35.62 -4.40 -9.80
C THR A 3 35.75 -4.65 -8.30
N SER A 4 35.27 -5.78 -7.78
CA SER A 4 35.22 -6.01 -6.32
C SER A 4 36.57 -6.32 -5.68
N ASN A 5 37.60 -6.71 -6.43
CA ASN A 5 38.84 -7.23 -5.82
C ASN A 5 39.91 -6.14 -5.59
N THR A 6 39.83 -4.99 -6.26
CA THR A 6 40.90 -3.97 -6.22
C THR A 6 40.74 -2.98 -5.06
N LEU A 7 39.52 -2.86 -4.50
CA LEU A 7 39.19 -1.87 -3.47
C LEU A 7 39.02 -2.49 -2.07
N ILE A 8 39.24 -3.81 -1.92
CA ILE A 8 39.05 -4.54 -0.64
C ILE A 8 39.87 -3.91 0.48
N HIS A 9 41.10 -3.50 0.19
CA HIS A 9 41.96 -2.83 1.17
C HIS A 9 41.35 -1.54 1.72
N LEU A 10 40.57 -0.80 0.92
CA LEU A 10 39.89 0.43 1.37
C LEU A 10 38.63 0.15 2.19
N LEU A 11 38.10 -1.08 2.16
CA LEU A 11 36.92 -1.45 2.94
C LEU A 11 37.28 -1.88 4.37
N ASP A 12 38.48 -2.43 4.56
CA ASP A 12 38.94 -2.98 5.85
C ASP A 12 39.99 -2.11 6.55
N THR A 13 40.43 -0.99 5.94
CA THR A 13 41.44 -0.09 6.51
C THR A 13 41.03 1.39 6.40
N ASN A 14 41.62 2.26 7.23
CA ASN A 14 41.36 3.70 7.19
C ASN A 14 42.27 4.46 6.21
N THR A 15 42.69 3.82 5.12
CA THR A 15 43.56 4.47 4.12
C THR A 15 42.78 5.39 3.19
N VAL A 16 43.35 6.55 2.90
CA VAL A 16 42.75 7.55 2.01
C VAL A 16 42.76 7.02 0.57
N PRO A 17 41.61 6.95 -0.13
CA PRO A 17 41.56 6.54 -1.53
C PRO A 17 42.22 7.58 -2.43
N SER A 18 42.88 7.11 -3.48
CA SER A 18 43.33 7.99 -4.58
C SER A 18 42.14 8.57 -5.35
N ASN A 19 42.36 9.66 -6.08
CA ASN A 19 41.31 10.29 -6.89
C ASN A 19 40.64 9.32 -7.90
N VAL A 20 41.41 8.36 -8.43
CA VAL A 20 40.90 7.37 -9.38
C VAL A 20 40.01 6.33 -8.68
N GLU A 21 40.42 5.87 -7.49
CA GLU A 21 39.63 4.95 -6.68
C GLU A 21 38.34 5.61 -6.19
N ALA A 22 38.43 6.86 -5.71
CA ALA A 22 37.28 7.66 -5.31
C ALA A 22 36.27 7.81 -6.46
N ALA A 23 36.72 8.22 -7.65
CA ALA A 23 35.86 8.34 -8.82
C ALA A 23 35.21 7.00 -9.25
N SER A 24 35.95 5.89 -9.13
CA SER A 24 35.43 4.55 -9.44
C SER A 24 34.35 4.10 -8.44
N ILE A 25 34.54 4.40 -7.15
CA ILE A 25 33.55 4.14 -6.10
C ILE A 25 32.31 4.99 -6.32
N GLU A 26 32.46 6.30 -6.57
CA GLU A 26 31.34 7.20 -6.86
C GLU A 26 30.52 6.73 -8.07
N GLN A 27 31.18 6.29 -9.14
CA GLN A 27 30.50 5.73 -10.30
C GLN A 27 29.74 4.43 -9.95
N SER A 28 30.30 3.59 -9.09
CA SER A 28 29.66 2.37 -8.63
C SER A 28 28.43 2.67 -7.76
N ILE A 29 28.55 3.65 -6.85
CA ILE A 29 27.44 4.14 -6.02
C ILE A 29 26.31 4.66 -6.92
N ALA A 30 26.62 5.55 -7.87
CA ALA A 30 25.63 6.09 -8.79
C ALA A 30 24.93 4.97 -9.60
N LYS A 31 25.68 3.95 -10.03
CA LYS A 31 25.11 2.77 -10.69
C LYS A 31 24.17 1.99 -9.77
N TYR A 32 24.56 1.76 -8.51
CA TYR A 32 23.73 1.06 -7.54
C TYR A 32 22.46 1.86 -7.21
N ASP A 33 22.55 3.17 -7.05
CA ASP A 33 21.41 4.04 -6.79
C ASP A 33 20.37 3.99 -7.92
N VAL A 34 20.84 3.97 -9.18
CA VAL A 34 19.96 3.80 -10.35
C VAL A 34 19.25 2.44 -10.32
N GLU A 35 19.96 1.35 -10.03
CA GLU A 35 19.35 0.02 -9.96
C GLU A 35 18.39 -0.12 -8.77
N ILE A 36 18.74 0.46 -7.61
CA ILE A 36 17.86 0.53 -6.43
C ILE A 36 16.57 1.28 -6.77
N ALA A 37 16.66 2.44 -7.43
CA ALA A 37 15.48 3.21 -7.82
C ALA A 37 14.57 2.43 -8.76
N LYS A 38 15.15 1.74 -9.76
CA LYS A 38 14.43 0.86 -10.68
C LYS A 38 13.72 -0.29 -9.96
N LEU A 39 14.42 -1.01 -9.09
CA LEU A 39 13.86 -2.13 -8.34
C LEU A 39 12.74 -1.69 -7.40
N ARG A 40 12.86 -0.52 -6.76
CA ARG A 40 11.80 0.07 -5.94
C ARG A 40 10.55 0.36 -6.76
N SER A 41 10.69 0.97 -7.93
CA SER A 41 9.56 1.23 -8.84
C SER A 41 8.85 -0.06 -9.28
N GLN A 42 9.61 -1.12 -9.57
CA GLN A 42 9.06 -2.43 -9.90
C GLN A 42 8.32 -3.05 -8.71
N LEU A 43 8.89 -2.95 -7.51
CA LEU A 43 8.26 -3.42 -6.28
C LEU A 43 6.92 -2.70 -6.02
N ASP A 44 6.90 -1.37 -6.14
CA ASP A 44 5.69 -0.58 -5.94
C ASP A 44 4.57 -1.00 -6.90
N THR A 45 4.93 -1.22 -8.17
CA THR A 45 3.99 -1.72 -9.19
C THR A 45 3.42 -3.08 -8.80
N LEU A 46 4.27 -4.03 -8.40
CA LEU A 46 3.83 -5.36 -7.99
C LEU A 46 2.99 -5.35 -6.71
N VAL A 47 3.32 -4.49 -5.76
CA VAL A 47 2.56 -4.31 -4.51
C VAL A 47 1.16 -3.80 -4.81
N GLU A 48 1.03 -2.82 -5.71
CA GLU A 48 -0.28 -2.29 -6.10
C GLU A 48 -1.10 -3.32 -6.89
N GLU A 49 -0.50 -4.05 -7.82
CA GLU A 49 -1.18 -5.14 -8.52
C GLU A 49 -1.64 -6.23 -7.54
N ARG A 50 -0.80 -6.64 -6.60
CA ARG A 50 -1.18 -7.59 -5.54
C ARG A 50 -2.35 -7.05 -4.71
N ARG A 51 -2.33 -5.75 -4.34
CA ARG A 51 -3.41 -5.09 -3.59
C ARG A 51 -4.73 -5.13 -4.37
N ARG A 52 -4.71 -4.84 -5.67
CA ARG A 52 -5.89 -4.91 -6.55
C ARG A 52 -6.47 -6.32 -6.61
N HIS A 53 -5.63 -7.34 -6.79
CA HIS A 53 -6.07 -8.73 -6.81
C HIS A 53 -6.67 -9.16 -5.47
N HIS A 54 -6.05 -8.80 -4.34
CA HIS A 54 -6.63 -9.04 -3.02
C HIS A 54 -7.97 -8.33 -2.83
N ALA A 55 -8.12 -7.10 -3.31
CA ALA A 55 -9.38 -6.37 -3.23
C ALA A 55 -10.51 -7.10 -3.97
N VAL A 56 -10.21 -7.78 -5.08
CA VAL A 56 -11.16 -8.63 -5.82
C VAL A 56 -11.58 -9.86 -5.02
N LEU A 57 -10.64 -10.46 -4.30
CA LEU A 57 -10.88 -11.61 -3.44
C LEU A 57 -11.35 -11.24 -2.03
N SER A 58 -11.61 -9.96 -1.77
CA SER A 58 -12.03 -9.48 -0.45
C SER A 58 -13.29 -10.22 0.03
N PRO A 59 -13.27 -10.80 1.24
CA PRO A 59 -14.43 -11.48 1.82
C PRO A 59 -15.70 -10.60 1.85
N LEU A 60 -15.52 -9.28 1.98
CA LEU A 60 -16.62 -8.31 1.98
C LEU A 60 -17.46 -8.37 0.69
N ARG A 61 -16.89 -8.79 -0.45
CA ARG A 61 -17.64 -8.93 -1.71
C ARG A 61 -18.58 -10.13 -1.72
N ARG A 62 -18.32 -11.14 -0.88
CA ARG A 62 -19.13 -12.39 -0.77
C ARG A 62 -20.00 -12.41 0.47
N MET A 63 -19.78 -11.50 1.40
CA MET A 63 -20.54 -11.41 2.65
C MET A 63 -22.02 -11.10 2.38
N PRO A 64 -22.98 -11.84 2.96
CA PRO A 64 -24.41 -11.55 2.87
C PRO A 64 -24.74 -10.09 3.22
N LEU A 65 -25.81 -9.56 2.60
CA LEU A 65 -26.19 -8.15 2.79
C LEU A 65 -26.59 -7.86 4.24
N GLU A 66 -27.19 -8.84 4.91
CA GLU A 66 -27.64 -8.80 6.29
C GLU A 66 -26.46 -8.62 7.25
N LEU A 67 -25.37 -9.37 7.03
CA LEU A 67 -24.16 -9.24 7.84
C LEU A 67 -23.44 -7.90 7.56
N LEU A 68 -23.44 -7.44 6.31
CA LEU A 68 -22.91 -6.13 5.97
C LEU A 68 -23.71 -5.00 6.64
N GLY A 69 -25.04 -5.12 6.65
CA GLY A 69 -25.96 -4.24 7.36
C GLY A 69 -25.72 -4.22 8.85
N GLU A 70 -25.59 -5.39 9.49
CA GLU A 70 -25.31 -5.47 10.92
C GLU A 70 -23.99 -4.78 11.27
N ILE A 71 -22.93 -4.97 10.47
CA ILE A 71 -21.67 -4.24 10.64
C ILE A 71 -21.90 -2.73 10.59
N PHE A 72 -22.71 -2.23 9.65
CA PHE A 72 -23.04 -0.80 9.59
C PHE A 72 -23.72 -0.31 10.87
N THR A 73 -24.62 -1.10 11.45
CA THR A 73 -25.27 -0.73 12.73
C THR A 73 -24.32 -0.75 13.92
N MET A 74 -23.20 -1.49 13.84
CA MET A 74 -22.17 -1.53 14.88
C MET A 74 -21.19 -0.36 14.79
N VAL A 75 -20.94 0.17 13.60
CA VAL A 75 -20.00 1.28 13.39
C VAL A 75 -20.65 2.65 13.49
N LEU A 76 -21.98 2.71 13.41
CA LEU A 76 -22.76 3.95 13.55
C LEU A 76 -23.35 4.08 14.96
N PRO A 77 -23.60 5.32 15.44
CA PRO A 77 -24.32 5.54 16.68
C PRO A 77 -25.73 4.93 16.62
N TYR A 78 -26.21 4.41 17.77
CA TYR A 78 -27.56 3.83 17.86
C TYR A 78 -28.67 4.86 17.55
N ILE A 79 -28.46 6.13 17.90
CA ILE A 79 -29.34 7.24 17.56
C ILE A 79 -28.59 8.16 16.60
N LEU A 80 -29.09 8.27 15.37
CA LEU A 80 -28.44 9.05 14.32
C LEU A 80 -28.86 10.53 14.41
N ASP A 81 -27.88 11.38 14.68
CA ASP A 81 -27.97 12.81 14.45
C ASP A 81 -27.78 13.14 12.95
N TYR A 82 -27.67 14.43 12.62
CA TYR A 82 -27.47 14.86 11.23
C TYR A 82 -26.21 14.23 10.60
N SER A 83 -25.09 14.19 11.34
CA SER A 83 -23.85 13.55 10.88
C SER A 83 -24.00 12.05 10.69
N GLY A 84 -24.64 11.35 11.63
CA GLY A 84 -24.84 9.90 11.52
C GLY A 84 -25.68 9.52 10.30
N ARG A 85 -26.69 10.33 9.96
CA ARG A 85 -27.47 10.13 8.71
C ARG A 85 -26.62 10.37 7.47
N GLN A 86 -25.74 11.37 7.49
CA GLN A 86 -24.80 11.61 6.40
C GLN A 86 -23.83 10.42 6.24
N ASP A 87 -23.41 9.80 7.34
CA ASP A 87 -22.56 8.62 7.31
C ASP A 87 -23.25 7.40 6.71
N VAL A 88 -24.55 7.18 7.01
CA VAL A 88 -25.37 6.15 6.34
C VAL A 88 -25.39 6.38 4.83
N ILE A 89 -25.57 7.64 4.40
CA ILE A 89 -25.54 8.01 2.97
C ILE A 89 -24.14 7.72 2.39
N ASN A 90 -23.07 8.12 3.07
CA ASN A 90 -21.69 7.91 2.64
C ASN A 90 -21.37 6.41 2.46
N LEU A 91 -21.84 5.55 3.38
CA LEU A 91 -21.73 4.08 3.24
C LEU A 91 -22.44 3.61 1.96
N GLY A 92 -23.63 4.11 1.67
CA GLY A 92 -24.39 3.79 0.44
C GLY A 92 -23.78 4.33 -0.86
N LEU A 93 -22.79 5.22 -0.78
CA LEU A 93 -22.07 5.77 -1.93
C LEU A 93 -20.80 4.98 -2.29
N VAL A 94 -20.38 4.02 -1.46
CA VAL A 94 -19.17 3.20 -1.72
C VAL A 94 -19.34 2.31 -2.95
N CYS A 95 -20.44 1.56 -3.03
CA CYS A 95 -20.79 0.74 -4.20
C CYS A 95 -22.26 0.32 -4.16
N LYS A 96 -22.77 -0.28 -5.25
CA LYS A 96 -24.13 -0.82 -5.32
C LYS A 96 -24.45 -1.80 -4.17
N ARG A 97 -23.54 -2.72 -3.85
CA ARG A 97 -23.76 -3.71 -2.78
C ARG A 97 -23.88 -3.06 -1.39
N TRP A 98 -23.09 -2.03 -1.12
CA TRP A 98 -23.17 -1.29 0.14
C TRP A 98 -24.47 -0.48 0.22
N ARG A 99 -24.89 0.13 -0.89
CA ARG A 99 -26.20 0.78 -1.00
C ARG A 99 -27.36 -0.17 -0.72
N ASP A 100 -27.31 -1.36 -1.30
CA ASP A 100 -28.34 -2.38 -1.06
C ASP A 100 -28.37 -2.75 0.43
N ALA A 101 -27.21 -2.97 1.06
CA ALA A 101 -27.14 -3.23 2.50
C ALA A 101 -27.65 -2.06 3.36
N THR A 102 -27.37 -0.80 3.01
CA THR A 102 -27.90 0.35 3.77
C THR A 102 -29.41 0.51 3.63
N ILE A 103 -29.98 0.21 2.46
CA ILE A 103 -31.43 0.30 2.22
C ILE A 103 -32.18 -0.84 2.92
N TYR A 104 -31.65 -2.07 2.86
CA TYR A 104 -32.33 -3.23 3.44
C TYR A 104 -32.18 -3.35 4.96
N THR A 105 -31.29 -2.57 5.56
CA THR A 105 -31.10 -2.56 7.01
C THR A 105 -31.95 -1.46 7.64
N HIS A 106 -33.20 -1.79 7.98
CA HIS A 106 -34.16 -0.83 8.55
C HIS A 106 -33.67 -0.09 9.80
N ARG A 107 -32.78 -0.69 10.59
CA ARG A 107 -32.18 -0.07 11.79
C ARG A 107 -31.30 1.16 11.49
N LEU A 108 -30.95 1.41 10.22
CA LEU A 108 -30.15 2.56 9.79
C LEU A 108 -30.99 3.80 9.44
N TRP A 109 -32.32 3.71 9.50
CA TRP A 109 -33.29 4.77 9.17
C TRP A 109 -34.26 5.00 10.32
#